data_AF-D6RGL6-F1
#
_entry.id   AF-D6RGL6-F1
#
_cell.length_a   1.000
_cell.length_b   1.000
_cell.length_c   1.000
_cell.angle_alpha   90.00
_cell.angle_beta   90.00
_cell.angle_gamma   90.00
#
_symmetry.space_group_name_H-M   'P 1'
#
loop_
_entity.id
_entity.type
_entity.pdbx_description
1 polymer ?
#
loop_
_entity_poly.entity_id
_entity_poly.type
_entity_poly.pdbx_seq_one_letter_code
_entity_poly.pdbx_strand_id
1 'polypeptide(L)' 'MIIQRVVLNSRPGKNGNPVAENFRVEEFSLPDALNEGQVQVRTLYLSVDPYMLLTT' A
#
# COMPACT_ATOMS: atom_id res chain seq x y z
N MET A 1 6.87 12.56 10.78
CA MET A 1 6.31 11.47 11.65
C MET A 1 6.57 10.09 11.01
N ILE A 2 7.01 9.06 11.75
CA ILE A 2 7.17 7.70 11.18
C ILE A 2 5.81 6.99 11.11
N ILE A 3 5.47 6.42 9.95
CA ILE A 3 4.27 5.62 9.70
C ILE A 3 4.63 4.28 9.06
N GLN A 4 3.71 3.32 9.10
CA GLN A 4 3.82 2.07 8.37
C GLN A 4 3.09 2.16 7.03
N ARG A 5 3.67 1.60 5.98
CA ARG A 5 3.02 1.40 4.68
C ARG A 5 3.21 -0.01 4.16
N VAL A 6 2.23 -0.50 3.40
CA VAL A 6 2.35 -1.76 2.66
C VAL A 6 2.75 -1.43 1.23
N VAL A 7 3.81 -2.08 0.74
CA VAL A 7 4.29 -1.97 -0.65
C VAL A 7 4.16 -3.31 -1.36
N LEU A 8 4.04 -3.27 -2.69
CA LEU A 8 4.12 -4.46 -3.52
C LEU A 8 5.59 -4.90 -3.60
N ASN A 9 5.93 -5.98 -2.91
CA ASN A 9 7.26 -6.56 -2.82
C ASN A 9 7.62 -7.37 -4.07
N SER A 10 6.65 -8.11 -4.63
CA SER A 10 6.84 -8.87 -5.87
C SER A 10 5.49 -9.10 -6.57
N ARG A 11 5.53 -9.37 -7.89
CA ARG A 11 4.33 -9.75 -8.64
C ARG A 11 4.20 -11.28 -8.65
N PRO A 12 2.99 -11.84 -8.46
CA PRO A 12 2.79 -13.29 -8.52
C PRO A 12 2.94 -13.87 -9.94
N GLY A 13 2.96 -13.01 -10.98
CA GLY A 13 2.94 -13.43 -12.39
C GLY A 13 1.51 -13.71 -12.89
N LYS A 14 1.32 -13.73 -14.22
CA LYS A 14 -0.03 -13.78 -14.83
C LYS A 14 -0.88 -14.98 -14.42
N ASN A 15 -0.22 -16.12 -14.20
CA ASN A 15 -0.85 -17.39 -13.85
C ASN A 15 -0.53 -17.80 -12.39
N GLY A 16 0.05 -16.90 -11.60
CA GLY A 16 0.40 -17.16 -10.21
C GLY A 16 -0.66 -16.65 -9.25
N ASN A 17 -0.82 -17.35 -8.13
CA ASN A 17 -1.68 -16.89 -7.05
C ASN A 17 -0.94 -15.85 -6.20
N PRO A 18 -1.62 -14.78 -5.73
CA PRO A 18 -1.00 -13.87 -4.76
C PRO A 18 -0.73 -14.61 -3.44
N VAL A 19 0.40 -14.29 -2.84
CA VAL A 19 0.79 -14.74 -1.51
C VAL A 19 1.13 -13.54 -0.63
N ALA A 20 1.11 -13.72 0.69
CA ALA A 20 1.36 -12.61 1.63
C ALA A 20 2.73 -11.95 1.39
N GLU A 21 3.73 -12.73 1.01
CA GLU A 21 5.11 -12.32 0.74
C GLU A 21 5.25 -11.45 -0.52
N ASN A 22 4.20 -11.38 -1.36
CA ASN A 22 4.13 -10.39 -2.44
C ASN A 22 3.94 -8.97 -1.91
N PHE A 23 3.64 -8.81 -0.62
CA PHE A 23 3.52 -7.53 0.05
C PHE A 23 4.54 -7.43 1.18
N ARG A 24 5.03 -6.22 1.45
CA ARG A 24 5.96 -5.95 2.54
C ARG A 24 5.51 -4.72 3.32
N VAL A 25 5.58 -4.81 4.65
CA VAL A 25 5.40 -3.66 5.54
C VAL A 25 6.75 -2.96 5.70
N GLU A 26 6.78 -1.65 5.54
CA GLU A 26 7.96 -0.83 5.79
C GLU A 26 7.60 0.49 6.48
N GLU A 27 8.60 1.08 7.14
CA GLU A 27 8.48 2.40 7.73
C GLU A 27 8.69 3.49 6.68
N PHE A 28 7.96 4.60 6.86
CA PHE A 28 8.07 5.79 6.01
C PHE A 28 7.99 7.04 6.87
N SER A 29 8.83 8.03 6.56
CA SER A 29 8.74 9.34 7.22
C SER A 29 7.76 10.23 6.47
N LEU A 30 6.61 10.50 7.09
CA LEU A 30 5.62 11.44 6.58
C LEU A 30 6.20 12.87 6.59
N PRO A 31 6.06 13.64 5.49
CA PRO A 31 6.45 15.05 5.45
C PRO A 31 5.74 15.86 6.55
N ASP A 32 6.45 16.80 7.15
CA ASP A 32 5.91 17.64 8.22
C ASP A 32 5.10 18.84 7.69
N ALA A 33 5.27 19.19 6.41
CA ALA A 33 4.56 20.28 5.75
C ALA A 33 3.58 19.77 4.68
N LEU A 34 2.41 20.41 4.60
CA LEU A 34 1.40 20.18 3.56
C LEU A 34 1.36 21.37 2.60
N ASN A 35 1.11 21.10 1.32
CA ASN A 35 0.85 22.16 0.34
C ASN A 35 -0.59 22.68 0.48
N GLU A 36 -0.85 23.86 -0.08
CA GLU A 36 -2.20 24.41 -0.15
C GLU A 36 -3.17 23.42 -0.83
N GLY A 37 -4.34 23.22 -0.20
CA GLY A 37 -5.35 22.26 -0.67
C GLY A 37 -5.10 20.79 -0.27
N GLN A 38 -3.97 20.47 0.36
CA GLN A 38 -3.72 19.11 0.87
C GLN A 38 -4.24 18.93 2.31
N VAL A 39 -4.45 17.67 2.68
CA VAL A 39 -4.87 17.27 4.03
C VAL A 39 -4.05 16.08 4.52
N GLN A 40 -3.81 16.02 5.83
CA GLN A 40 -3.27 14.84 6.50
C GLN A 40 -4.42 14.02 7.08
N VAL A 41 -4.46 12.73 6.74
CA VAL A 41 -5.52 11.82 7.17
C VAL A 41 -4.97 10.65 7.97
N ARG A 42 -5.82 10.06 8.81
CA ARG A 42 -5.57 8.78 9.48
C ARG A 42 -6.45 7.71 8.84
N THR A 43 -5.84 6.74 8.18
CA THR A 43 -6.54 5.57 7.65
C THR A 43 -7.14 4.77 8.82
N LEU A 44 -8.45 4.52 8.76
CA LEU A 44 -9.16 3.73 9.79
C LEU A 44 -9.41 2.29 9.32
N TYR A 45 -9.84 2.13 8.07
CA TYR A 45 -10.10 0.84 7.44
C TYR A 45 -9.61 0.87 5.99
N LEU A 46 -9.21 -0.29 5.47
CA LEU A 46 -8.78 -0.47 4.09
C LEU A 46 -9.52 -1.68 3.51
N SER A 47 -10.07 -1.54 2.31
CA SER A 47 -10.71 -2.65 1.60
C SER A 47 -9.66 -3.56 0.95
N VAL A 48 -10.01 -4.83 0.78
CA VAL A 48 -9.30 -5.79 -0.07
C VAL A 48 -10.35 -6.43 -0.95
N ASP A 49 -10.24 -6.20 -2.26
CA ASP A 49 -11.28 -6.58 -3.22
C ASP A 49 -10.71 -7.49 -4.32
N PRO A 50 -11.51 -8.41 -4.91
CA PRO A 50 -11.03 -9.33 -5.95
C PRO A 50 -10.38 -8.64 -7.16
N TYR A 51 -10.80 -7.42 -7.52
CA TYR A 51 -10.22 -6.69 -8.65
C TYR A 51 -8.75 -6.30 -8.43
N MET A 52 -8.26 -6.30 -7.19
CA MET A 52 -6.85 -5.98 -6.86
C MET A 52 -5.88 -7.08 -7.35
N LEU A 53 -6.39 -8.23 -7.80
CA LEU A 53 -5.63 -9.24 -8.52
C LEU A 53 -5.19 -8.68 -9.89
N LEU A 54 -3.89 -8.40 -10.04
CA LEU A 54 -3.31 -7.95 -11.30
C LEU A 54 -3.20 -9.10 -12.31
N THR A 55 -4.28 -9.41 -13.02
CA THR A 55 -4.30 -10.36 -14.13
C THR A 55 -4.29 -9.63 -15.47
N THR A 56 -3.11 -9.28 -16.00
CA THR A 56 -2.93 -8.90 -17.42
C THR A 56 -1.71 -9.56 -18.02
#